data_AF-A0AB33JHB2-F1
#
_entry.id   AF-A0AB33JHB2-F1
#
_cell.length_a   1.000
_cell.length_b   1.000
_cell.length_c   1.000
_cell.angle_alpha   90.00
_cell.angle_beta   90.00
_cell.angle_gamma   90.00
#
_symmetry.space_group_name_H-M   'P 1'
#
loop_
_entity.id
_entity.type
_entity.pdbx_description
1 polymer ?
#
loop_
_entity_poly.entity_id
_entity_poly.type
_entity_poly.pdbx_seq_one_letter_code
_entity_poly.pdbx_strand_id
1 'polypeptide(L)'
;MNTKNHFSRIKTNLEILRRIGVKVPDGDFLCPECFSPFNEYEISKLTEEDVPQASLGGSRITLTCRKCNSNCGALIDVHLQEALKAREQQEFLPNTDRKVSVMVDGQRLNAKLEVGENKDLKLVVDTKRNNPKVWDDFRENKLVPNAIVDLQDTPLKHQQERVEAAIIKNAYLLLFAQTGFTLLSHSYYDCFRNVILNPDNNQLPVRLWTMQNVSCPDGVFMSENEGLKGFFVSFTLSLKKNYKFLVFIPLPKCNYDEIKNSLTNIVPGKKIKLISFDIHKDYLTDEIVIKELRKWCGLDD
;
A
#
# COMPACT_ATOMS: atom_id res chain seq x y z
N MET A 1 15.67 8.95 8.08
CA MET A 1 16.71 8.08 7.51
C MET A 1 17.94 8.93 7.13
N ASN A 2 19.15 8.37 7.06
CA ASN A 2 20.30 9.07 6.46
C ASN A 2 20.45 8.61 5.00
N THR A 3 20.09 9.48 4.04
CA THR A 3 20.10 9.18 2.60
C THR A 3 21.45 8.62 2.11
N LYS A 4 22.58 9.22 2.49
CA LYS A 4 23.91 8.77 2.04
C LYS A 4 24.26 7.38 2.58
N ASN A 5 23.97 7.13 3.85
CA ASN A 5 24.19 5.82 4.45
C ASN A 5 23.30 4.75 3.76
N HIS A 6 22.01 5.04 3.57
CA HIS A 6 21.11 4.11 2.89
C HIS A 6 21.56 3.78 1.47
N PHE A 7 21.93 4.81 0.69
CA PHE A 7 22.48 4.63 -0.64
C PHE A 7 23.72 3.73 -0.62
N SER A 8 24.67 3.99 0.28
CA SER A 8 25.89 3.19 0.44
C SER A 8 25.58 1.72 0.75
N ARG A 9 24.62 1.44 1.65
CA ARG A 9 24.21 0.06 1.96
C ARG A 9 23.60 -0.66 0.75
N ILE A 10 22.77 0.02 -0.05
CA ILE A 10 22.22 -0.56 -1.28
C ILE A 10 23.32 -0.79 -2.32
N LYS A 11 24.29 0.12 -2.45
CA LYS A 11 25.46 -0.06 -3.32
C LYS A 11 26.24 -1.32 -2.93
N THR A 12 26.54 -1.49 -1.64
CA THR A 12 27.19 -2.71 -1.11
C THR A 12 26.39 -3.96 -1.45
N ASN A 13 25.05 -3.92 -1.30
CA ASN A 13 24.19 -5.04 -1.67
C ASN A 13 24.35 -5.41 -3.16
N LEU A 14 24.31 -4.44 -4.07
CA LEU A 14 24.50 -4.67 -5.52
C LEU A 14 25.90 -5.20 -5.85
N GLU A 15 26.94 -4.69 -5.19
CA GLU A 15 28.32 -5.17 -5.37
C GLU A 15 28.48 -6.62 -4.91
N ILE A 16 27.85 -7.02 -3.80
CA ILE A 16 27.80 -8.42 -3.36
C ILE A 16 27.12 -9.27 -4.42
N LEU A 17 25.94 -8.85 -4.91
CA LEU A 17 25.19 -9.58 -5.92
C LEU A 17 25.99 -9.80 -7.20
N ARG A 18 26.71 -8.78 -7.68
CA ARG A 18 27.62 -8.91 -8.82
C ARG A 18 28.75 -9.90 -8.56
N ARG A 19 29.39 -9.84 -7.38
CA ARG A 19 30.48 -10.75 -7.01
C ARG A 19 30.05 -12.21 -6.96
N ILE A 20 28.80 -12.49 -6.57
CA ILE A 20 28.25 -13.86 -6.52
C ILE A 20 27.59 -14.27 -7.84
N GLY A 21 27.74 -13.49 -8.92
CA GLY A 21 27.31 -13.85 -10.26
C GLY A 21 25.87 -13.47 -10.64
N VAL A 22 25.16 -12.71 -9.79
CA VAL A 22 23.81 -12.23 -10.12
C VAL A 22 23.90 -11.09 -11.14
N LYS A 23 23.19 -11.26 -12.25
CA LYS A 23 23.08 -10.23 -13.29
C LYS A 23 22.12 -9.14 -12.85
N VAL A 24 22.66 -7.96 -12.55
CA VAL A 24 21.91 -6.73 -12.27
C VAL A 24 22.42 -5.61 -13.18
N PRO A 25 21.58 -4.61 -13.53
CA PRO A 25 22.03 -3.43 -14.27
C PRO A 25 23.25 -2.75 -13.61
N ASP A 26 24.09 -2.15 -14.44
CA ASP A 26 25.22 -1.34 -13.97
C ASP A 26 24.71 -0.05 -13.32
N GLY A 27 25.23 0.26 -12.14
CA GLY A 27 24.82 1.41 -11.32
C GLY A 27 25.13 1.21 -9.84
N ASP A 28 25.32 2.30 -9.12
CA ASP A 28 25.53 2.26 -7.66
C ASP A 28 24.22 2.03 -6.89
N PHE A 29 23.09 2.35 -7.49
CA PHE A 29 21.77 2.19 -6.93
C PHE A 29 20.76 1.91 -8.04
N LEU A 30 19.84 0.98 -7.81
CA LEU A 30 18.69 0.78 -8.69
C LEU A 30 17.44 1.27 -7.95
N CYS A 31 16.54 1.99 -8.62
CA CYS A 31 15.26 2.30 -8.01
C CYS A 31 14.46 1.00 -7.81
N PRO A 32 13.96 0.69 -6.60
CA PRO A 32 13.29 -0.58 -6.35
C PRO A 32 11.98 -0.75 -7.13
N GLU A 33 11.35 0.33 -7.57
CA GLU A 33 10.08 0.30 -8.31
C GLU A 33 10.28 0.16 -9.83
N CYS A 34 11.13 0.99 -10.45
CA CYS A 34 11.35 0.96 -11.90
C CYS A 34 12.64 0.27 -12.36
N PHE A 35 13.46 -0.16 -11.41
CA PHE A 35 14.74 -0.84 -11.66
C PHE A 35 15.74 -0.02 -12.50
N SER A 36 15.51 1.28 -12.64
CA SER A 36 16.43 2.19 -13.35
C SER A 36 17.69 2.43 -12.52
N PRO A 37 18.88 2.45 -13.15
CA PRO A 37 20.15 2.66 -12.46
C PRO A 37 20.45 4.14 -12.19
N PHE A 38 21.18 4.37 -11.11
CA PHE A 38 21.66 5.66 -10.65
C PHE A 38 23.08 5.51 -10.09
N ASN A 39 23.94 6.47 -10.38
CA ASN A 39 25.29 6.53 -9.82
C ASN A 39 25.35 7.50 -8.62
N GLU A 40 26.47 7.49 -7.89
CA GLU A 40 26.67 8.33 -6.70
C GLU A 40 26.49 9.83 -6.95
N TYR A 41 26.87 10.33 -8.13
CA TYR A 41 26.65 11.74 -8.52
C TYR A 41 25.17 12.07 -8.83
N GLU A 42 24.30 11.06 -8.89
CA GLU A 42 22.87 11.19 -9.18
C GLU A 42 21.98 11.01 -7.95
N ILE A 43 22.56 10.93 -6.74
CA ILE A 43 21.81 10.83 -5.48
C ILE A 43 20.72 11.90 -5.36
N SER A 44 20.94 13.11 -5.89
CA SER A 44 19.95 14.20 -5.89
C SER A 44 18.67 13.92 -6.70
N LYS A 45 18.70 12.93 -7.59
CA LYS A 45 17.53 12.43 -8.36
C LYS A 45 16.72 11.41 -7.58
N LEU A 46 17.26 10.89 -6.47
CA LEU A 46 16.57 10.00 -5.55
C LEU A 46 15.85 10.82 -4.47
N THR A 47 14.79 10.25 -3.94
CA THR A 47 13.94 10.83 -2.90
C THR A 47 13.70 9.81 -1.81
N GLU A 48 13.64 10.27 -0.57
CA GLU A 48 13.20 9.44 0.55
C GLU A 48 11.73 9.06 0.35
N GLU A 49 11.42 7.77 0.49
CA GLU A 49 10.09 7.21 0.32
C GLU A 49 9.52 6.83 1.69
N ASP A 50 8.35 7.38 2.01
CA ASP A 50 7.56 6.99 3.16
C ASP A 50 6.81 5.69 2.85
N VAL A 51 7.07 4.63 3.62
CA VAL A 51 6.40 3.33 3.45
C VAL A 51 5.87 2.82 4.79
N PRO A 52 4.56 2.60 4.92
CA PRO A 52 3.50 3.08 4.02
C PRO A 52 3.52 4.60 3.80
N GLN A 53 2.70 5.13 2.89
CA GLN A 53 2.65 6.58 2.65
C GLN A 53 2.43 7.38 3.94
N ALA A 54 3.09 8.53 4.08
CA ALA A 54 3.06 9.34 5.31
C ALA A 54 1.63 9.75 5.73
N SER A 55 0.73 9.98 4.77
CA SER A 55 -0.68 10.30 5.04
C SER A 55 -1.45 9.17 5.72
N LEU A 56 -0.91 7.95 5.70
CA LEU A 56 -1.42 6.76 6.38
C LEU A 56 -0.48 6.29 7.51
N GLY A 57 0.36 7.18 8.04
CA GLY A 57 1.15 6.93 9.25
C GLY A 57 2.46 6.17 9.04
N GLY A 58 2.92 5.97 7.80
CA GLY A 58 4.22 5.34 7.57
C GLY A 58 5.40 6.32 7.67
N SER A 59 6.58 5.83 7.31
CA SER A 59 7.84 6.52 7.60
C SER A 59 8.90 6.31 6.53
N ARG A 60 9.89 7.21 6.49
CA ARG A 60 11.00 7.16 5.52
C ARG A 60 11.94 5.99 5.80
N ILE A 61 11.75 4.90 5.07
CA ILE A 61 12.54 3.67 5.24
C ILE A 61 13.44 3.34 4.04
N THR A 62 13.24 3.98 2.89
CA THR A 62 14.04 3.68 1.69
C THR A 62 14.13 4.85 0.72
N LEU A 63 14.84 4.65 -0.39
CA LEU A 63 14.98 5.61 -1.48
C LEU A 63 14.28 5.07 -2.74
N THR A 64 13.61 5.96 -3.46
CA THR A 64 13.04 5.73 -4.79
C THR A 64 13.46 6.86 -5.72
N CYS A 65 13.35 6.68 -7.04
CA CYS A 65 13.59 7.81 -7.93
C CYS A 65 12.43 8.80 -7.84
N ARG A 66 12.71 10.11 -8.00
CA ARG A 66 11.69 11.16 -7.93
C ARG A 66 10.48 10.91 -8.83
N LYS A 67 10.72 10.35 -10.02
CA LYS A 67 9.68 10.00 -11.00
C LYS A 67 8.72 8.96 -10.42
N CYS A 68 9.24 7.86 -9.87
CA CYS A 68 8.44 6.80 -9.26
C CYS A 68 7.67 7.32 -8.05
N ASN A 69 8.35 7.96 -7.10
CA ASN A 69 7.70 8.51 -5.90
C ASN A 69 6.51 9.42 -6.25
N SER A 70 6.75 10.42 -7.11
CA SER A 70 5.72 11.38 -7.50
C SER A 70 4.57 10.73 -8.28
N ASN A 71 4.89 9.83 -9.21
CA ASN A 71 3.87 9.17 -10.03
C ASN A 71 3.02 8.21 -9.19
N CYS A 72 3.63 7.37 -8.38
CA CYS A 72 2.91 6.43 -7.51
C CYS A 72 2.03 7.17 -6.50
N GLY A 73 2.49 8.30 -5.97
CA GLY A 73 1.69 9.17 -5.10
C GLY A 73 0.35 9.58 -5.73
N ALA A 74 0.39 10.05 -6.98
CA ALA A 74 -0.80 10.50 -7.71
C ALA A 74 -1.61 9.36 -8.35
N LEU A 75 -0.95 8.25 -8.69
CA LEU A 75 -1.53 7.14 -9.45
C LEU A 75 -2.19 6.11 -8.55
N ILE A 76 -1.55 5.71 -7.45
CA ILE A 76 -2.01 4.58 -6.61
C ILE A 76 -2.21 4.96 -5.14
N ASP A 77 -1.30 5.73 -4.54
CA ASP A 77 -1.33 5.97 -3.08
C ASP A 77 -2.56 6.78 -2.64
N VAL A 78 -2.97 7.76 -3.46
CA VAL A 78 -4.20 8.53 -3.24
C VAL A 78 -5.45 7.64 -3.26
N HIS A 79 -5.48 6.59 -4.10
CA HIS A 79 -6.64 5.72 -4.20
C HIS A 79 -6.80 4.86 -2.93
N LEU A 80 -5.69 4.37 -2.36
CA LEU A 80 -5.71 3.64 -1.08
C LEU A 80 -6.17 4.54 0.08
N GLN A 81 -5.64 5.76 0.15
CA GLN A 81 -6.07 6.73 1.16
C GLN A 81 -7.57 7.05 1.06
N GLU A 82 -8.06 7.33 -0.16
CA GLU A 82 -9.47 7.65 -0.40
C GLU A 82 -10.39 6.43 -0.17
N ALA A 83 -9.93 5.21 -0.42
CA ALA A 83 -10.68 3.99 -0.11
C ALA A 83 -10.87 3.79 1.41
N LEU A 84 -9.82 3.99 2.20
CA LEU A 84 -9.92 3.91 3.66
C LEU A 84 -10.79 5.04 4.22
N LYS A 85 -10.63 6.26 3.70
CA LYS A 85 -11.47 7.41 4.05
C LYS A 85 -12.95 7.18 3.71
N ALA A 86 -13.25 6.61 2.54
CA ALA A 86 -14.61 6.24 2.15
C ALA A 86 -15.22 5.27 3.18
N ARG A 87 -14.43 4.28 3.60
CA ARG A 87 -14.85 3.32 4.63
C ARG A 87 -15.14 4.00 5.97
N GLU A 88 -14.25 4.86 6.45
CA GLU A 88 -14.46 5.60 7.71
C GLU A 88 -15.70 6.51 7.65
N GLN A 89 -15.95 7.12 6.48
CA GLN A 89 -17.13 7.94 6.23
C GLN A 89 -18.42 7.13 6.25
N GLN A 90 -18.43 5.93 5.65
CA GLN A 90 -19.57 5.00 5.67
C GLN A 90 -19.87 4.45 7.07
N GLU A 91 -18.84 4.33 7.91
CA GLU A 91 -18.98 3.90 9.31
C GLU A 91 -19.43 5.05 10.25
N PHE A 92 -19.61 6.28 9.72
CA PHE A 92 -19.96 7.48 10.48
C PHE A 92 -19.07 7.66 11.72
N LEU A 93 -17.76 7.62 11.51
CA LEU A 93 -16.83 7.81 12.62
C LEU A 93 -16.91 9.25 13.17
N PRO A 94 -16.79 9.44 14.50
CA PRO A 94 -16.79 10.77 15.09
C PRO A 94 -15.72 11.68 14.48
N ASN A 95 -16.04 12.97 14.40
CA ASN A 95 -15.15 14.00 13.86
C ASN A 95 -14.71 13.71 12.43
N THR A 96 -15.61 13.16 11.62
CA THR A 96 -15.44 13.00 10.17
C THR A 96 -16.45 13.86 9.44
N ASP A 97 -16.13 14.13 8.18
CA ASP A 97 -17.07 14.81 7.30
C ASP A 97 -16.96 14.32 5.86
N ARG A 98 -18.04 14.53 5.11
CA ARG A 98 -18.09 14.20 3.69
C ARG A 98 -19.05 15.09 2.91
N LYS A 99 -18.75 15.27 1.63
CA LYS A 99 -19.63 15.99 0.71
C LYS A 99 -20.76 15.07 0.28
N VAL A 100 -21.98 15.55 0.43
CA VAL A 100 -23.21 14.82 0.07
C VAL A 100 -24.09 15.67 -0.83
N SER A 101 -24.91 15.00 -1.61
CA SER A 101 -26.04 15.59 -2.33
C SER A 101 -27.31 15.13 -1.66
N VAL A 102 -28.15 16.07 -1.27
CA VAL A 102 -29.47 15.81 -0.71
C VAL A 102 -30.45 15.82 -1.86
N MET A 103 -31.17 14.70 -2.03
CA MET A 103 -32.14 14.52 -3.10
C MET A 103 -33.55 14.49 -2.52
N VAL A 104 -34.41 15.41 -2.99
CA VAL A 104 -35.83 15.49 -2.65
C VAL A 104 -36.62 15.88 -3.90
N ASP A 105 -37.62 15.07 -4.27
CA ASP A 105 -38.48 15.29 -5.45
C ASP A 105 -37.70 15.57 -6.75
N GLY A 106 -36.60 14.85 -6.96
CA GLY A 106 -35.72 15.01 -8.13
C GLY A 106 -34.86 16.28 -8.14
N GLN A 107 -34.97 17.14 -7.12
CA GLN A 107 -34.06 18.28 -6.94
C GLN A 107 -32.86 17.90 -6.09
N ARG A 108 -31.73 18.56 -6.37
CA ARG A 108 -30.45 18.32 -5.71
C ARG A 108 -29.99 19.55 -4.93
N LEU A 109 -29.63 19.35 -3.67
CA LEU A 109 -28.95 20.34 -2.83
C LEU A 109 -27.58 19.79 -2.41
N ASN A 110 -26.51 20.53 -2.67
CA ASN A 110 -25.17 20.16 -2.23
C ASN A 110 -24.94 20.57 -0.78
N ALA A 111 -24.45 19.64 0.04
CA ALA A 111 -24.16 19.89 1.45
C ALA A 111 -22.90 19.12 1.90
N LYS A 112 -22.51 19.38 3.13
CA LYS A 112 -21.47 18.66 3.86
C LYS A 112 -22.15 17.96 5.03
N LEU A 113 -22.01 16.65 5.13
CA LEU A 113 -22.44 15.91 6.31
C LEU A 113 -21.27 15.83 7.28
N GLU A 114 -21.44 16.36 8.47
CA GLU A 114 -20.48 16.32 9.57
C GLU A 114 -20.98 15.35 10.65
N VAL A 115 -20.07 14.52 11.15
CA VAL A 115 -20.34 13.60 12.25
C VAL A 115 -19.69 14.16 13.51
N GLY A 116 -20.51 14.60 14.46
CA GLY A 116 -20.04 15.12 15.75
C GLY A 116 -19.40 14.05 16.64
N GLU A 117 -18.85 14.48 17.77
CA GLU A 117 -18.18 13.59 18.73
C GLU A 117 -19.13 12.49 19.26
N ASN A 118 -20.39 12.85 19.49
CA ASN A 118 -21.44 11.94 19.98
C ASN A 118 -22.16 11.21 18.84
N LYS A 119 -21.61 11.23 17.62
CA LYS A 119 -22.22 10.73 16.38
C LYS A 119 -23.54 11.42 16.00
N ASP A 120 -23.80 12.61 16.53
CA ASP A 120 -24.81 13.49 15.98
C ASP A 120 -24.45 13.85 14.54
N LEU A 121 -25.45 13.85 13.66
CA LEU A 121 -25.27 14.13 12.24
C LEU A 121 -25.72 15.55 11.95
N LYS A 122 -24.80 16.37 11.44
CA LYS A 122 -25.09 17.76 11.06
C LYS A 122 -24.93 17.93 9.55
N LEU A 123 -26.01 18.33 8.90
CA LEU A 123 -25.99 18.69 7.50
C LEU A 123 -25.71 20.20 7.35
N VAL A 124 -24.55 20.53 6.79
CA VAL A 124 -24.11 21.91 6.57
C VAL A 124 -24.25 22.26 5.10
N VAL A 125 -25.20 23.14 4.78
CA VAL A 125 -25.48 23.55 3.40
C VAL A 125 -24.51 24.63 2.96
N ASP A 126 -23.85 24.43 1.81
CA ASP A 126 -22.99 25.43 1.19
C ASP A 126 -23.85 26.39 0.36
N THR A 127 -24.26 27.51 0.96
CA THR A 127 -25.14 28.50 0.31
C THR A 127 -24.50 29.19 -0.90
N LYS A 128 -23.16 29.12 -1.05
CA LYS A 128 -22.45 29.74 -2.19
C LYS A 128 -22.42 28.83 -3.42
N ARG A 129 -22.51 27.52 -3.22
CA ARG A 129 -22.45 26.51 -4.31
C ARG A 129 -23.82 25.98 -4.75
N ASN A 130 -24.89 26.44 -4.12
CA ASN A 130 -26.25 26.10 -4.50
C ASN A 130 -26.95 27.30 -5.12
N ASN A 131 -27.91 27.04 -6.00
CA ASN A 131 -28.80 28.08 -6.51
C ASN A 131 -29.63 28.63 -5.33
N PRO A 132 -29.68 29.95 -5.09
CA PRO A 132 -30.43 30.53 -3.97
C PRO A 132 -31.89 30.10 -3.92
N LYS A 133 -32.57 30.00 -5.08
CA LYS A 133 -33.98 29.57 -5.14
C LYS A 133 -34.17 28.12 -4.72
N VAL A 134 -33.20 27.25 -5.07
CA VAL A 134 -33.21 25.85 -4.66
C VAL A 134 -32.95 25.76 -3.16
N TRP A 135 -32.04 26.56 -2.63
CA TRP A 135 -31.79 26.60 -1.19
C TRP A 135 -33.02 27.09 -0.41
N ASP A 136 -33.67 28.17 -0.83
CA ASP A 136 -34.85 28.71 -0.15
C ASP A 136 -35.99 27.67 -0.11
N ASP A 137 -36.26 26.99 -1.23
CA ASP A 137 -37.25 25.90 -1.27
C ASP A 137 -36.86 24.73 -0.35
N PHE A 138 -35.59 24.32 -0.35
CA PHE A 138 -35.13 23.27 0.55
C PHE A 138 -35.28 23.66 2.02
N ARG A 139 -34.93 24.90 2.38
CA ARG A 139 -34.99 25.41 3.75
C ARG A 139 -36.44 25.51 4.26
N GLU A 140 -37.35 25.97 3.42
CA GLU A 140 -38.72 26.30 3.84
C GLU A 140 -39.67 25.11 3.71
N ASN A 141 -39.48 24.24 2.72
CA ASN A 141 -40.48 23.24 2.35
C ASN A 141 -39.98 21.78 2.43
N LYS A 142 -38.68 21.51 2.25
CA LYS A 142 -38.19 20.13 2.05
C LYS A 142 -37.37 19.55 3.21
N LEU A 143 -36.54 20.37 3.87
CA LEU A 143 -35.74 19.98 5.03
C LEU A 143 -36.45 20.33 6.34
N VAL A 144 -37.71 19.91 6.45
CA VAL A 144 -38.58 20.14 7.62
C VAL A 144 -38.54 18.95 8.58
N PRO A 145 -38.99 19.09 9.84
CA PRO A 145 -39.05 17.96 10.78
C PRO A 145 -39.79 16.76 10.21
N ASN A 146 -39.24 15.55 10.41
CA ASN A 146 -39.74 14.26 9.90
C ASN A 146 -39.68 14.09 8.36
N ALA A 147 -39.07 15.01 7.62
CA ALA A 147 -38.83 14.81 6.20
C ALA A 147 -37.90 13.60 5.95
N ILE A 148 -38.24 12.81 4.94
CA ILE A 148 -37.37 11.74 4.44
C ILE A 148 -36.55 12.33 3.30
N VAL A 149 -35.23 12.21 3.42
CA VAL A 149 -34.29 12.68 2.40
C VAL A 149 -33.38 11.55 1.97
N ASP A 150 -33.02 11.55 0.69
CA ASP A 150 -31.95 10.67 0.18
C ASP A 150 -30.62 11.43 0.24
N LEU A 151 -29.60 10.79 0.81
CA LEU A 151 -28.25 11.33 0.92
C LEU A 151 -27.33 10.53 0.00
N GLN A 152 -26.91 11.18 -1.08
CA GLN A 152 -25.99 10.59 -2.05
C GLN A 152 -24.58 11.10 -1.79
N ASP A 153 -23.65 10.18 -1.51
CA ASP A 153 -22.25 10.53 -1.32
C ASP A 153 -21.63 11.02 -2.64
N THR A 154 -20.75 12.01 -2.54
CA THR A 154 -19.88 12.34 -3.67
C THR A 154 -18.85 11.22 -3.85
N PRO A 155 -18.73 10.60 -5.04
CA PRO A 155 -17.80 9.51 -5.24
C PRO A 155 -16.36 9.95 -4.93
N LEU A 156 -15.70 9.25 -4.01
CA LEU A 156 -14.27 9.42 -3.79
C LEU A 156 -13.49 8.69 -4.88
N LYS A 157 -12.33 9.24 -5.25
CA LYS A 157 -11.48 8.68 -6.29
C LYS A 157 -10.73 7.45 -5.76
N HIS A 158 -11.38 6.29 -5.80
CA HIS A 158 -10.75 5.01 -5.50
C HIS A 158 -11.13 3.99 -6.59
N GLN A 159 -10.12 3.35 -7.15
CA GLN A 159 -10.26 2.29 -8.17
C GLN A 159 -9.56 1.09 -7.58
N GLN A 160 -10.23 -0.07 -7.60
CA GLN A 160 -9.79 -1.22 -6.82
C GLN A 160 -8.38 -1.67 -7.22
N GLU A 161 -8.08 -1.67 -8.51
CA GLU A 161 -6.79 -2.07 -9.08
C GLU A 161 -5.64 -1.19 -8.55
N ARG A 162 -5.89 0.11 -8.44
CA ARG A 162 -4.93 1.09 -7.92
C ARG A 162 -4.77 1.01 -6.40
N VAL A 163 -5.85 0.72 -5.69
CA VAL A 163 -5.79 0.42 -4.23
C VAL A 163 -4.93 -0.81 -4.00
N GLU A 164 -5.15 -1.87 -4.77
CA GLU A 164 -4.37 -3.11 -4.68
C GLU A 164 -2.89 -2.87 -5.00
N ALA A 165 -2.59 -2.11 -6.06
CA ALA A 165 -1.22 -1.75 -6.40
C ALA A 165 -0.51 -0.97 -5.29
N ALA A 166 -1.18 -0.04 -4.60
CA ALA A 166 -0.60 0.68 -3.46
C ALA A 166 -0.31 -0.25 -2.27
N ILE A 167 -1.20 -1.20 -1.97
CA ILE A 167 -0.98 -2.23 -0.93
C ILE A 167 0.24 -3.09 -1.28
N ILE A 168 0.35 -3.51 -2.55
CA ILE A 168 1.48 -4.28 -3.05
C ILE A 168 2.79 -3.47 -3.01
N LYS A 169 2.77 -2.19 -3.42
CA LYS A 169 3.92 -1.26 -3.30
C LYS A 169 4.44 -1.23 -1.88
N ASN A 170 3.56 -1.03 -0.89
CA ASN A 170 3.94 -0.95 0.51
C ASN A 170 4.62 -2.23 1.00
N ALA A 171 4.05 -3.40 0.72
CA ALA A 171 4.65 -4.68 1.09
C ALA A 171 6.00 -4.91 0.39
N TYR A 172 6.07 -4.63 -0.90
CA TYR A 172 7.26 -4.81 -1.72
C TYR A 172 8.42 -3.92 -1.21
N LEU A 173 8.14 -2.66 -0.87
CA LEU A 173 9.15 -1.74 -0.38
C LEU A 173 9.58 -2.02 1.07
N LEU A 174 8.67 -2.54 1.91
CA LEU A 174 9.03 -3.04 3.25
C LEU A 174 9.99 -4.24 3.16
N LEU A 175 9.72 -5.18 2.25
CA LEU A 175 10.64 -6.29 1.96
C LEU A 175 11.97 -5.76 1.41
N PHE A 176 11.94 -4.82 0.46
CA PHE A 176 13.14 -4.19 -0.09
C PHE A 176 13.98 -3.49 0.99
N ALA A 177 13.36 -2.77 1.92
CA ALA A 177 14.07 -2.11 3.01
C ALA A 177 14.83 -3.10 3.90
N GLN A 178 14.32 -4.32 4.05
CA GLN A 178 14.93 -5.39 4.85
C GLN A 178 16.03 -6.13 4.09
N THR A 179 15.85 -6.42 2.79
CA THR A 179 16.70 -7.37 2.05
C THR A 179 17.46 -6.76 0.87
N GLY A 180 17.17 -5.50 0.51
CA GLY A 180 17.66 -4.90 -0.72
C GLY A 180 17.25 -5.69 -1.96
N PHE A 181 18.18 -5.81 -2.91
CA PHE A 181 18.01 -6.54 -4.16
C PHE A 181 18.30 -8.04 -4.07
N THR A 182 18.59 -8.54 -2.87
CA THR A 182 19.01 -9.93 -2.63
C THR A 182 18.16 -10.96 -3.36
N LEU A 183 16.84 -10.79 -3.30
CA LEU A 183 15.86 -11.55 -4.08
C LEU A 183 15.15 -10.71 -5.15
N LEU A 184 14.91 -9.42 -4.89
CA LEU A 184 14.08 -8.55 -5.74
C LEU A 184 14.74 -8.17 -7.08
N SER A 185 16.02 -8.54 -7.27
CA SER A 185 16.70 -8.48 -8.58
C SER A 185 16.25 -9.56 -9.55
N HIS A 186 15.64 -10.65 -9.08
CA HIS A 186 15.17 -11.74 -9.94
C HIS A 186 13.96 -11.29 -10.78
N SER A 187 13.93 -11.65 -12.07
CA SER A 187 12.89 -11.21 -13.03
C SER A 187 11.47 -11.64 -12.65
N TYR A 188 11.33 -12.69 -11.83
CA TYR A 188 10.04 -13.05 -11.22
C TYR A 188 9.34 -11.84 -10.57
N TYR A 189 10.10 -10.95 -9.91
CA TYR A 189 9.56 -9.78 -9.24
C TYR A 189 9.26 -8.60 -10.18
N ASP A 190 9.55 -8.73 -11.49
CA ASP A 190 9.09 -7.77 -12.51
C ASP A 190 7.56 -7.64 -12.49
N CYS A 191 6.83 -8.71 -12.22
CA CYS A 191 5.36 -8.67 -12.17
C CYS A 191 4.85 -7.72 -11.06
N PHE A 192 5.50 -7.69 -9.90
CA PHE A 192 5.16 -6.77 -8.81
C PHE A 192 5.44 -5.32 -9.22
N ARG A 193 6.61 -5.07 -9.82
CA ARG A 193 6.96 -3.73 -10.35
C ARG A 193 5.97 -3.27 -11.44
N ASN A 194 5.54 -4.16 -12.32
CA ASN A 194 4.58 -3.85 -13.38
C ASN A 194 3.20 -3.49 -12.82
N VAL A 195 2.73 -4.20 -11.79
CA VAL A 195 1.47 -3.85 -11.09
C VAL A 195 1.57 -2.48 -10.42
N ILE A 196 2.72 -2.17 -9.79
CA ILE A 196 2.94 -0.87 -9.13
C ILE A 196 2.95 0.27 -10.17
N LEU A 197 3.68 0.11 -11.27
CA LEU A 197 3.88 1.18 -12.26
C LEU A 197 2.75 1.32 -13.27
N ASN A 198 2.02 0.23 -13.55
CA ASN A 198 1.00 0.16 -14.59
C ASN A 198 -0.27 -0.59 -14.08
N PRO A 199 -0.89 -0.12 -12.99
CA PRO A 199 -1.95 -0.83 -12.25
C PRO A 199 -3.22 -1.08 -13.07
N ASP A 200 -3.52 -0.21 -14.03
CA ASP A 200 -4.74 -0.32 -14.85
C ASP A 200 -4.62 -1.45 -15.90
N ASN A 201 -3.39 -1.83 -16.26
CA ASN A 201 -3.10 -2.81 -17.32
C ASN A 201 -2.48 -4.11 -16.80
N ASN A 202 -2.09 -4.15 -15.53
CA ASN A 202 -1.39 -5.28 -14.94
C ASN A 202 -2.00 -5.63 -13.58
N GLN A 203 -2.29 -6.91 -13.40
CA GLN A 203 -2.80 -7.45 -12.14
C GLN A 203 -2.05 -8.73 -11.82
N LEU A 204 -1.91 -9.01 -10.53
CA LEU A 204 -1.43 -10.32 -10.10
C LEU A 204 -2.53 -11.37 -10.38
N PRO A 205 -2.18 -12.62 -10.71
CA PRO A 205 -3.16 -13.67 -11.01
C PRO A 205 -4.13 -13.96 -9.85
N VAL A 206 -3.73 -13.61 -8.62
CA VAL A 206 -4.49 -13.85 -7.40
C VAL A 206 -4.34 -12.66 -6.46
N ARG A 207 -5.35 -12.42 -5.62
CA ARG A 207 -5.23 -11.46 -4.52
C ARG A 207 -4.27 -12.03 -3.47
N LEU A 208 -3.11 -11.39 -3.31
CA LEU A 208 -2.08 -11.80 -2.36
C LEU A 208 -2.16 -11.08 -1.00
N TRP A 209 -3.25 -10.38 -0.70
CA TRP A 209 -3.36 -9.60 0.52
C TRP A 209 -4.72 -9.74 1.19
N THR A 210 -4.75 -9.46 2.48
CA THR A 210 -5.98 -9.32 3.27
C THR A 210 -5.88 -8.11 4.18
N MET A 211 -7.02 -7.49 4.47
CA MET A 211 -7.18 -6.48 5.50
C MET A 211 -8.05 -7.08 6.60
N GLN A 212 -7.40 -7.61 7.63
CA GLN A 212 -8.08 -8.29 8.72
C GLN A 212 -7.28 -8.13 10.02
N ASN A 213 -7.96 -8.33 11.15
CA ASN A 213 -7.29 -8.27 12.44
C ASN A 213 -6.44 -9.53 12.67
N VAL A 214 -5.20 -9.51 12.18
CA VAL A 214 -4.20 -10.56 12.42
C VAL A 214 -3.38 -10.23 13.67
N SER A 215 -3.05 -11.26 14.45
CA SER A 215 -2.30 -11.11 15.69
C SER A 215 -0.78 -10.92 15.50
N CYS A 216 -0.27 -11.05 14.27
CA CYS A 216 1.15 -10.84 14.00
C CYS A 216 1.52 -9.36 14.12
N PRO A 217 2.71 -9.01 14.63
CA PRO A 217 3.17 -7.62 14.63
C PRO A 217 3.49 -7.15 13.21
N ASP A 218 3.69 -5.85 13.04
CA ASP A 218 4.14 -5.29 11.76
C ASP A 218 5.60 -5.71 11.50
N GLY A 219 5.92 -6.03 10.24
CA GLY A 219 7.22 -6.55 9.86
C GLY A 219 7.16 -7.51 8.67
N VAL A 220 8.32 -8.05 8.34
CA VAL A 220 8.51 -9.04 7.27
C VAL A 220 8.81 -10.39 7.91
N PHE A 221 8.13 -11.44 7.44
CA PHE A 221 8.25 -12.79 7.97
C PHE A 221 8.42 -13.79 6.83
N MET A 222 9.32 -14.75 7.00
CA MET A 222 9.47 -15.89 6.10
C MET A 222 8.40 -16.94 6.40
N SER A 223 7.94 -17.63 5.36
CA SER A 223 6.97 -18.72 5.46
C SER A 223 7.43 -19.92 4.64
N GLU A 224 7.37 -21.09 5.28
CA GLU A 224 7.63 -22.40 4.68
C GLU A 224 6.37 -23.28 4.67
N ASN A 225 5.20 -22.69 4.94
CA ASN A 225 3.94 -23.43 4.95
C ASN A 225 3.66 -23.97 3.54
N GLU A 226 3.05 -25.16 3.48
CA GLU A 226 2.68 -25.81 2.21
C GLU A 226 1.78 -24.90 1.35
N GLY A 227 2.13 -24.74 0.08
CA GLY A 227 1.48 -23.82 -0.86
C GLY A 227 1.68 -22.32 -0.57
N LEU A 228 2.42 -21.94 0.49
CA LEU A 228 2.66 -20.55 0.90
C LEU A 228 4.15 -20.32 1.22
N LYS A 229 5.04 -20.73 0.32
CA LYS A 229 6.49 -20.47 0.44
C LYS A 229 6.83 -19.06 -0.05
N GLY A 230 7.35 -18.22 0.83
CA GLY A 230 7.59 -16.80 0.53
C GLY A 230 7.61 -15.93 1.77
N PHE A 231 7.23 -14.67 1.60
CA PHE A 231 7.26 -13.67 2.66
C PHE A 231 5.86 -13.18 2.97
N PHE A 232 5.50 -13.17 4.24
CA PHE A 232 4.37 -12.39 4.73
C PHE A 232 4.87 -11.04 5.21
N VAL A 233 4.27 -9.97 4.69
CA VAL A 233 4.56 -8.59 5.08
C VAL A 233 3.32 -8.03 5.76
N SER A 234 3.45 -7.77 7.06
CA SER A 234 2.40 -7.18 7.89
C SER A 234 2.70 -5.70 8.10
N PHE A 235 1.72 -4.84 7.87
CA PHE A 235 1.83 -3.42 8.17
C PHE A 235 0.48 -2.80 8.50
N THR A 236 0.51 -1.73 9.28
CA THR A 236 -0.66 -0.97 9.68
C THR A 236 -0.72 0.37 8.96
N LEU A 237 -1.90 0.70 8.43
CA LEU A 237 -2.23 2.03 7.91
C LEU A 237 -3.10 2.75 8.92
N SER A 238 -2.79 4.00 9.21
CA SER A 238 -3.44 4.78 10.26
C SER A 238 -4.13 6.02 9.70
N LEU A 239 -5.45 6.12 9.92
CA LEU A 239 -6.27 7.32 9.71
C LEU A 239 -6.98 7.67 11.03
N LYS A 240 -8.32 7.65 11.07
CA LYS A 240 -9.08 7.67 12.34
C LYS A 240 -9.03 6.31 13.02
N LYS A 241 -8.89 5.24 12.23
CA LYS A 241 -8.67 3.87 12.68
C LYS A 241 -7.36 3.32 12.14
N ASN A 242 -6.93 2.24 12.78
CA ASN A 242 -5.82 1.42 12.32
C ASN A 242 -6.36 0.29 11.46
N TYR A 243 -5.79 0.15 10.26
CA TYR A 243 -6.12 -0.88 9.28
C TYR A 243 -4.91 -1.77 9.10
N LYS A 244 -5.03 -3.03 9.51
CA LYS A 244 -3.94 -3.99 9.41
C LYS A 244 -4.00 -4.76 8.10
N PHE A 245 -2.91 -4.74 7.37
CA PHE A 245 -2.73 -5.46 6.12
C PHE A 245 -1.71 -6.57 6.30
N LEU A 246 -2.01 -7.70 5.69
CA LEU A 246 -1.09 -8.82 5.56
C LEU A 246 -0.99 -9.17 4.07
N VAL A 247 0.21 -9.08 3.51
CA VAL A 247 0.51 -9.34 2.09
C VAL A 247 1.46 -10.51 1.98
N PHE A 248 1.21 -11.43 1.06
CA PHE A 248 2.08 -12.55 0.76
C PHE A 248 2.88 -12.27 -0.53
N ILE A 249 4.20 -12.32 -0.46
CA ILE A 249 5.12 -12.20 -1.59
C ILE A 249 5.75 -13.58 -1.83
N PRO A 250 5.27 -14.37 -2.81
CA PRO A 250 5.78 -15.72 -3.11
C PRO A 250 7.23 -15.76 -3.57
N LEU A 251 7.88 -16.92 -3.39
CA LEU A 251 9.16 -17.23 -4.01
C LEU A 251 9.02 -17.50 -5.52
N PRO A 252 10.08 -17.30 -6.32
CA PRO A 252 10.11 -17.74 -7.71
C PRO A 252 9.84 -19.24 -7.78
N LYS A 253 9.03 -19.68 -8.77
CA LYS A 253 8.55 -21.06 -8.97
C LYS A 253 7.35 -21.50 -8.14
N CYS A 254 6.78 -20.65 -7.28
CA CYS A 254 5.50 -20.97 -6.64
C CYS A 254 4.34 -20.94 -7.65
N ASN A 255 3.41 -21.90 -7.55
CA ASN A 255 2.22 -21.95 -8.40
C ASN A 255 1.13 -21.04 -7.84
N TYR A 256 0.63 -20.11 -8.65
CA TYR A 256 -0.43 -19.18 -8.26
C TYR A 256 -1.76 -19.88 -7.92
N ASP A 257 -2.10 -21.00 -8.57
CA ASP A 257 -3.32 -21.76 -8.23
C ASP A 257 -3.21 -22.41 -6.85
N GLU A 258 -2.04 -22.96 -6.51
CA GLU A 258 -1.77 -23.50 -5.18
C GLU A 258 -1.81 -22.39 -4.11
N ILE A 259 -1.20 -21.24 -4.39
CA ILE A 259 -1.26 -20.07 -3.51
C ILE A 259 -2.70 -19.63 -3.30
N LYS A 260 -3.49 -19.51 -4.38
CA LYS A 260 -4.90 -19.12 -4.32
C LYS A 260 -5.66 -20.07 -3.41
N ASN A 261 -5.55 -21.38 -3.66
CA ASN A 261 -6.22 -22.40 -2.87
C ASN A 261 -5.80 -22.35 -1.40
N SER A 262 -4.51 -22.20 -1.12
CA SER A 262 -4.01 -22.09 0.25
C SER A 262 -4.53 -20.85 0.96
N LEU A 263 -4.51 -19.68 0.31
CA LEU A 263 -5.01 -18.42 0.87
C LEU A 263 -6.52 -18.44 1.10
N THR A 264 -7.31 -18.96 0.16
CA THR A 264 -8.79 -19.05 0.30
C THR A 264 -9.21 -20.02 1.40
N ASN A 265 -8.37 -21.01 1.71
CA ASN A 265 -8.61 -21.99 2.76
C ASN A 265 -8.06 -21.57 4.14
N ILE A 266 -7.67 -20.30 4.31
CA ILE A 266 -7.34 -19.73 5.63
C ILE A 266 -8.65 -19.31 6.31
N VAL A 267 -9.02 -20.05 7.35
CA VAL A 267 -10.20 -19.77 8.19
C VAL A 267 -9.79 -19.26 9.56
N PRO A 268 -10.66 -18.54 10.30
CA PRO A 268 -10.39 -18.14 11.68
C PRO A 268 -9.92 -19.32 12.54
N GLY A 269 -8.83 -19.11 13.30
CA GLY A 269 -8.22 -20.13 14.15
C GLY A 269 -7.18 -21.03 13.44
N LYS A 270 -7.10 -21.03 12.11
CA LYS A 270 -6.01 -21.72 11.39
C LYS A 270 -4.67 -21.04 11.70
N LYS A 271 -3.71 -21.82 12.19
CA LYS A 271 -2.36 -21.32 12.50
C LYS A 271 -1.50 -21.37 11.24
N ILE A 272 -0.82 -20.26 10.95
CA ILE A 272 0.20 -20.16 9.90
C ILE A 272 1.52 -19.89 10.61
N LYS A 273 2.54 -20.68 10.30
CA LYS A 273 3.86 -20.49 10.91
C LYS A 273 4.59 -19.37 10.19
N LEU A 274 4.90 -18.30 10.92
CA LEU A 274 5.70 -17.18 10.43
C LEU A 274 7.05 -17.19 11.14
N ILE A 275 8.13 -17.02 10.38
CA ILE A 275 9.50 -17.01 10.88
C ILE A 275 10.02 -15.57 10.74
N SER A 276 10.31 -14.93 11.86
CA SER A 276 10.92 -13.59 11.84
C SER A 276 12.36 -13.66 11.33
N PHE A 277 12.79 -12.59 10.66
CA PHE A 277 14.22 -12.40 10.38
C PHE A 277 15.02 -12.33 11.69
N ASP A 278 16.18 -12.97 11.70
CA ASP A 278 17.12 -12.88 12.83
C ASP A 278 17.65 -11.46 12.98
N ILE A 279 17.37 -10.82 14.12
CA ILE A 279 17.77 -9.43 14.41
C ILE A 279 19.30 -9.23 14.47
N HIS A 280 20.07 -10.31 14.59
CA HIS A 280 21.53 -10.28 14.63
C HIS A 280 22.19 -10.46 13.26
N LYS A 281 21.40 -10.72 12.20
CA LYS A 281 21.89 -10.89 10.83
C LYS A 281 21.60 -9.65 9.98
N ASP A 282 22.58 -9.22 9.17
CA ASP A 282 22.40 -8.16 8.18
C ASP A 282 22.06 -8.75 6.79
N TYR A 283 20.77 -8.81 6.48
CA TYR A 283 20.26 -9.33 5.21
C TYR A 283 20.47 -8.39 4.01
N LEU A 284 21.05 -7.22 4.24
CA LEU A 284 21.31 -6.22 3.22
C LEU A 284 22.78 -6.14 2.83
N THR A 285 23.71 -6.23 3.79
CA THR A 285 25.15 -6.00 3.52
C THR A 285 26.09 -7.13 3.91
N ASP A 286 25.63 -8.18 4.60
CA ASP A 286 26.47 -9.35 4.89
C ASP A 286 26.37 -10.38 3.75
N GLU A 287 27.50 -10.64 3.09
CA GLU A 287 27.57 -11.55 1.94
C GLU A 287 27.19 -13.00 2.29
N ILE A 288 27.52 -13.48 3.49
CA ILE A 288 27.16 -14.85 3.92
C ILE A 288 25.65 -14.93 4.11
N VAL A 289 25.07 -13.97 4.82
CA VAL A 289 23.61 -13.91 5.05
C VAL A 289 22.85 -13.76 3.73
N ILE A 290 23.35 -12.95 2.80
CA ILE A 290 22.77 -12.77 1.46
C ILE A 290 22.77 -14.10 0.70
N LYS A 291 23.89 -14.84 0.68
CA LYS A 291 23.97 -16.17 0.04
C LYS A 291 23.01 -17.16 0.69
N GLU A 292 22.93 -17.18 2.03
CA GLU A 292 21.97 -18.03 2.76
C GLU A 292 20.52 -17.72 2.36
N LEU A 293 20.13 -16.45 2.33
CA LEU A 293 18.79 -16.02 1.97
C LEU A 293 18.45 -16.37 0.51
N ARG A 294 19.39 -16.17 -0.42
CA ARG A 294 19.20 -16.52 -1.82
C ARG A 294 19.02 -18.02 -2.04
N LYS A 295 19.85 -18.83 -1.37
CA LYS A 295 19.70 -20.28 -1.36
C LYS A 295 18.34 -20.70 -0.82
N TRP A 296 17.89 -20.10 0.28
CA TRP A 296 16.56 -20.35 0.84
C TRP A 296 15.44 -19.98 -0.15
N CYS A 297 15.61 -18.88 -0.90
CA CYS A 297 14.68 -18.47 -1.94
C CYS A 297 14.69 -19.35 -3.20
N GLY A 298 15.63 -20.30 -3.32
CA GLY A 298 15.80 -21.12 -4.53
C GLY A 298 16.30 -20.34 -5.74
N LEU A 299 17.14 -19.33 -5.51
CA LEU A 299 17.62 -18.37 -6.53
C LEU A 299 19.01 -18.68 -7.09
N ASP A 300 19.70 -19.68 -6.55
CA ASP A 300 21.10 -20.01 -6.89
C ASP A 300 21.22 -21.28 -7.76
N ASP A 301 20.20 -21.56 -8.57
CA ASP A 301 20.21 -22.60 -9.62
C ASP A 301 20.71 -22.05 -10.97
#